data_AF-A0A1N6F3U3-F1
#
_entry.id   AF-A0A1N6F3U3-F1
#
_cell.length_a   1.000
_cell.length_b   1.000
_cell.length_c   1.000
_cell.angle_alpha   90.00
_cell.angle_beta   90.00
_cell.angle_gamma   90.00
#
_symmetry.space_group_name_H-M   'P 1'
#
loop_
_entity.id
_entity.type
_entity.pdbx_description
1 polymer ?
#
loop_
_entity_poly.entity_id
_entity_poly.type
_entity_poly.pdbx_seq_one_letter_code
_entity_poly.pdbx_strand_id
1 'polypeptide(L)'
;MKNINVFGYATFGTPNGFTQSCIYGNKILEKALKTFDLKTDAIQLLSPNDRIYSIRKEGIADKFLISYSVYTYAKEKNSNRTGTFIGTSLIFSDEIADENLILNSLHQIHQKLKNNNVSNNVLNINHSKEFNLTNVFDQDFEKIKYNSRKIGFIDWQSSDKNLVIFTNKLDNNSIQNLFKKALEILPKYDTLFFIDSKEIAEFVSQKRLFRLIDVNILEEEIQNFQTEIKQQVLNTISTLENQKEKLEIERKKIVDDLKKQIESNEKKQSENAKKIDESKNNVNKISNLYFNFLKKYDEFIQQLKSDKKPDEVLRLYNDCKKNFEEEKRKLDYPTQISSLTNNQNTSSFPLQRPSFAEFSNHTEEKQSKNAVFLIISFVLNILLIGALIFFTMFYEKEKKQEVIPDVSPVSQETVTNEVSEKDSLWKSKLNPLPNKMALNEENKNLDLNKLTDSTTHVEEIVNLIFEKNKIIKDVYQFQKNDYADDLIKENIDAFDSKKVLIRKDLLLKIPFYLKPSDKNVP
;
A
#
# COMPACT_ATOMS: atom_id res chain seq x y z
N MET A 1 29.89 -8.25 -7.11
CA MET A 1 29.14 -7.93 -8.35
C MET A 1 29.40 -6.47 -8.70
N LYS A 2 29.39 -6.07 -9.97
CA LYS A 2 29.53 -4.65 -10.32
C LYS A 2 28.20 -3.94 -9.99
N ASN A 3 28.25 -2.87 -9.21
CA ASN A 3 27.07 -2.05 -8.84
C ASN A 3 26.62 -1.12 -9.98
N ILE A 4 27.37 -1.10 -11.07
CA ILE A 4 27.16 -0.21 -12.21
C ILE A 4 27.10 -1.07 -13.47
N ASN A 5 26.05 -0.85 -14.26
CA ASN A 5 25.77 -1.58 -15.49
C ASN A 5 25.46 -0.56 -16.59
N VAL A 6 25.81 -0.89 -17.83
CA VAL A 6 25.54 -0.05 -18.99
C VAL A 6 24.77 -0.86 -20.02
N PHE A 7 23.68 -0.27 -20.49
CA PHE A 7 22.81 -0.85 -21.50
C PHE A 7 22.84 0.01 -22.75
N GLY A 8 22.97 -0.66 -23.89
CA GLY A 8 22.75 -0.08 -25.21
C GLY A 8 21.48 -0.66 -25.79
N TYR A 9 20.67 0.16 -26.44
CA TYR A 9 19.41 -0.26 -27.03
C TYR A 9 19.02 0.64 -28.19
N ALA A 10 18.21 0.11 -29.10
CA ALA A 10 17.69 0.85 -30.23
C ALA A 10 16.46 0.15 -30.82
N THR A 11 15.80 0.87 -31.74
CA THR A 11 14.67 0.37 -32.52
C THR A 11 15.16 -0.01 -33.92
N PHE A 12 15.04 -1.29 -34.29
CA PHE A 12 15.65 -1.86 -35.49
C PHE A 12 14.65 -2.25 -36.59
N GLY A 13 13.35 -2.04 -36.38
CA GLY A 13 12.30 -2.40 -37.34
C GLY A 13 12.02 -3.91 -37.39
N THR A 14 11.06 -4.31 -38.22
CA THR A 14 10.64 -5.72 -38.36
C THR A 14 11.74 -6.57 -39.02
N PRO A 15 12.04 -7.79 -38.53
CA PRO A 15 11.35 -8.51 -37.45
C PRO A 15 11.86 -8.23 -36.03
N ASN A 16 12.96 -7.48 -35.88
CA ASN A 16 13.69 -7.39 -34.60
C ASN A 16 13.05 -6.44 -33.59
N GLY A 17 12.31 -5.41 -34.03
CA GLY A 17 11.65 -4.43 -33.17
C GLY A 17 12.63 -3.66 -32.28
N PHE A 18 12.22 -3.38 -31.04
CA PHE A 18 13.09 -2.84 -30.00
C PHE A 18 13.93 -3.96 -29.37
N THR A 19 15.24 -3.75 -29.25
CA THR A 19 16.10 -4.66 -28.48
C THR A 19 17.07 -3.90 -27.59
N GLN A 20 17.38 -4.47 -26.42
CA GLN A 20 18.36 -3.95 -25.47
C GLN A 20 19.40 -5.01 -25.11
N SER A 21 20.64 -4.58 -24.88
CA SER A 21 21.74 -5.45 -24.47
C SER A 21 22.58 -4.78 -23.39
N CYS A 22 23.04 -5.56 -22.42
CA CYS A 22 24.00 -5.14 -21.41
C CYS A 22 25.40 -5.13 -22.05
N ILE A 23 25.89 -3.93 -22.33
CA ILE A 23 27.19 -3.70 -22.95
C ILE A 23 28.32 -3.63 -21.90
N TYR A 24 27.97 -3.42 -20.63
CA TYR A 24 28.89 -3.51 -19.50
C TYR A 24 28.16 -3.93 -18.21
N GLY A 25 28.75 -4.83 -17.43
CA GLY A 25 28.21 -5.23 -16.13
C GLY A 25 27.52 -6.60 -16.15
N ASN A 26 26.40 -6.70 -15.46
CA ASN A 26 25.69 -7.95 -15.21
C ASN A 26 24.62 -8.22 -16.29
N LYS A 27 24.93 -9.15 -17.21
CA LYS A 27 24.02 -9.58 -18.29
C LYS A 27 22.71 -10.21 -17.80
N ILE A 28 22.66 -10.73 -16.58
CA ILE A 28 21.41 -11.30 -16.03
C ILE A 28 20.31 -10.23 -15.97
N LEU A 29 20.69 -8.96 -15.80
CA LEU A 29 19.74 -7.84 -15.76
C LEU A 29 19.01 -7.63 -17.09
N GLU A 30 19.53 -8.12 -18.23
CA GLU A 30 18.86 -7.99 -19.53
C GLU A 30 17.47 -8.62 -19.54
N LYS A 31 17.28 -9.72 -18.81
CA LYS A 31 16.00 -10.43 -18.72
C LYS A 31 15.12 -9.93 -17.59
N ALA A 32 15.71 -9.25 -16.60
CA ALA A 32 15.00 -8.85 -15.39
C ALA A 32 14.45 -7.42 -15.47
N LEU A 33 15.17 -6.50 -16.14
CA LEU A 33 14.78 -5.09 -16.27
C LEU A 33 13.62 -4.91 -17.24
N LYS A 34 12.66 -4.04 -16.87
CA LYS A 34 11.69 -3.48 -17.83
C LYS A 34 12.44 -2.87 -19.03
N THR A 35 11.86 -3.00 -20.22
CA THR A 35 12.46 -2.49 -21.46
C THR A 35 12.69 -0.98 -21.40
N PHE A 36 13.80 -0.51 -21.97
CA PHE A 36 14.03 0.93 -22.20
C PHE A 36 13.38 1.42 -23.50
N ASP A 37 12.34 0.73 -23.99
CA ASP A 37 11.61 1.19 -25.15
C ASP A 37 10.84 2.47 -24.80
N LEU A 38 10.84 3.45 -25.71
CA LEU A 38 9.99 4.60 -25.55
C LEU A 38 8.58 4.18 -25.95
N LYS A 39 7.60 4.51 -25.10
CA LYS A 39 6.20 4.33 -25.46
C LYS A 39 5.86 5.35 -26.55
N THR A 40 6.07 5.00 -27.82
CA THR A 40 6.06 5.96 -28.96
C THR A 40 4.71 6.62 -29.18
N ASP A 41 3.63 6.04 -28.66
CA ASP A 41 2.30 6.65 -28.59
C ASP A 41 2.21 7.81 -27.56
N ALA A 42 3.09 7.83 -26.56
CA ALA A 42 3.14 8.82 -25.48
C ALA A 42 4.28 9.83 -25.62
N ILE A 43 5.48 9.38 -26.01
CA ILE A 43 6.65 10.23 -26.21
C ILE A 43 7.54 9.63 -27.31
N GLN A 44 8.03 10.44 -28.23
CA GLN A 44 8.92 9.99 -29.30
C GLN A 44 9.86 11.10 -29.76
N LEU A 45 10.99 10.71 -30.34
CA LEU A 45 11.92 11.60 -31.02
C LEU A 45 11.40 11.87 -32.44
N LEU A 46 11.29 13.14 -32.82
CA LEU A 46 10.66 13.58 -34.07
C LEU A 46 11.71 14.04 -35.09
N SER A 47 12.80 14.64 -34.60
CA SER A 47 13.81 15.31 -35.40
C SER A 47 15.24 14.80 -35.10
N PRO A 48 16.20 14.86 -36.06
CA PRO A 48 17.57 14.34 -35.88
C PRO A 48 18.36 14.92 -34.70
N ASN A 49 18.06 16.17 -34.33
CA ASN A 49 18.72 16.87 -33.23
C ASN A 49 18.00 16.68 -31.89
N ASP A 50 16.86 16.00 -31.88
CA ASP A 50 16.13 15.74 -30.66
C ASP A 50 16.90 14.80 -29.74
N ARG A 51 16.74 15.06 -28.44
CA ARG A 51 17.26 14.23 -27.38
C ARG A 51 16.24 14.17 -26.25
N ILE A 52 16.15 13.02 -25.62
CA ILE A 52 15.37 12.83 -24.40
C ILE A 52 16.33 12.29 -23.36
N TYR A 53 16.31 12.84 -22.15
CA TYR A 53 16.93 12.22 -21.00
C TYR A 53 15.87 11.60 -20.13
N SER A 54 16.21 10.55 -19.40
CA SER A 54 15.33 10.06 -18.36
C SER A 54 16.07 9.55 -17.15
N ILE A 55 15.37 9.53 -16.02
CA ILE A 55 15.76 8.82 -14.82
C ILE A 55 14.60 7.91 -14.41
N ARG A 56 14.90 6.64 -14.16
CA ARG A 56 13.91 5.60 -13.81
C ARG A 56 14.31 4.91 -12.51
N LYS A 57 13.36 4.71 -11.60
CA LYS A 57 13.50 3.80 -10.46
C LYS A 57 12.84 2.45 -10.74
N GLU A 58 13.45 1.37 -10.26
CA GLU A 58 12.89 0.02 -10.38
C GLU A 58 13.39 -0.86 -9.23
N GLY A 59 12.49 -1.64 -8.61
CA GLY A 59 12.85 -2.65 -7.62
C GLY A 59 12.83 -4.05 -8.25
N ILE A 60 13.95 -4.78 -8.16
CA ILE A 60 14.08 -6.15 -8.70
C ILE A 60 14.75 -7.05 -7.66
N ALA A 61 14.05 -8.09 -7.21
CA ALA A 61 14.58 -9.17 -6.36
C ALA A 61 15.52 -8.66 -5.25
N ASP A 62 14.97 -7.78 -4.41
CA ASP A 62 15.65 -7.12 -3.26
C ASP A 62 16.77 -6.13 -3.62
N LYS A 63 16.89 -5.73 -4.88
CA LYS A 63 17.78 -4.65 -5.32
C LYS A 63 17.00 -3.47 -5.82
N PHE A 64 17.53 -2.28 -5.53
CA PHE A 64 16.97 -1.04 -5.99
C PHE A 64 17.83 -0.45 -7.08
N LEU A 65 17.20 -0.20 -8.23
CA LEU A 65 17.89 0.22 -9.43
C LEU A 65 17.46 1.63 -9.81
N ILE A 66 18.46 2.50 -10.04
CA ILE A 66 18.24 3.80 -10.68
C ILE A 66 18.94 3.78 -12.03
N SER A 67 18.18 4.07 -13.08
CA SER A 67 18.68 4.10 -14.45
C SER A 67 18.63 5.51 -15.00
N TYR A 68 19.79 6.04 -15.39
CA TYR A 68 19.92 7.32 -16.10
C TYR A 68 20.08 7.03 -17.57
N SER A 69 19.23 7.59 -18.40
CA SER A 69 19.12 7.22 -19.81
C SER A 69 19.19 8.44 -20.71
N VAL A 70 19.73 8.24 -21.90
CA VAL A 70 19.68 9.21 -23.00
C VAL A 70 19.20 8.51 -24.25
N TYR A 71 18.33 9.19 -24.99
CA TYR A 71 17.75 8.74 -26.25
C TYR A 71 18.05 9.82 -27.29
N THR A 72 18.55 9.42 -28.46
CA THR A 72 18.68 10.33 -29.60
C THR A 72 18.15 9.68 -30.86
N TYR A 73 17.75 10.52 -31.81
CA TYR A 73 17.19 10.07 -33.08
C TYR A 73 18.19 9.18 -33.84
N ALA A 74 17.68 8.03 -34.31
CA ALA A 74 18.36 7.17 -35.25
C ALA A 74 17.31 6.33 -36.00
N LYS A 75 17.29 6.49 -37.33
CA LYS A 75 16.39 5.80 -38.23
C LYS A 75 16.77 4.34 -38.38
N GLU A 76 15.78 3.46 -38.38
CA GLU A 76 15.99 2.06 -38.71
C GLU A 76 16.34 1.89 -40.20
N LYS A 77 17.07 0.83 -40.53
CA LYS A 77 17.51 0.59 -41.91
C LYS A 77 16.28 0.30 -42.79
N ASN A 78 16.22 0.94 -43.95
CA ASN A 78 15.19 0.71 -44.98
C ASN A 78 13.73 0.94 -44.57
N SER A 79 13.44 1.74 -43.53
CA SER A 79 12.05 2.08 -43.19
C SER A 79 11.86 3.54 -42.89
N ASN A 80 10.67 4.07 -43.21
CA ASN A 80 10.27 5.45 -42.99
C ASN A 80 9.50 5.65 -41.67
N ARG A 81 9.52 4.65 -40.79
CA ARG A 81 8.87 4.71 -39.48
C ARG A 81 9.47 5.84 -38.63
N THR A 82 8.60 6.66 -38.07
CA THR A 82 8.92 7.72 -37.12
C THR A 82 9.08 7.17 -35.69
N GLY A 83 9.71 7.95 -34.80
CA GLY A 83 9.92 7.55 -33.40
C GLY A 83 10.96 6.44 -33.21
N THR A 84 11.88 6.27 -34.18
CA THR A 84 13.01 5.35 -34.08
C THR A 84 14.20 6.06 -33.42
N PHE A 85 14.96 5.31 -32.61
CA PHE A 85 16.01 5.90 -31.78
C PHE A 85 17.13 4.90 -31.46
N ILE A 86 18.24 5.47 -31.01
CA ILE A 86 19.30 4.77 -30.28
C ILE A 86 19.40 5.39 -28.90
N GLY A 87 19.66 4.56 -27.89
CA GLY A 87 19.81 5.03 -26.53
C GLY A 87 20.84 4.27 -25.72
N THR A 88 21.14 4.85 -24.58
CA THR A 88 22.11 4.33 -23.62
C THR A 88 21.59 4.60 -22.23
N SER A 89 21.66 3.58 -21.36
CA SER A 89 21.34 3.73 -19.94
C SER A 89 22.52 3.32 -19.07
N LEU A 90 22.80 4.14 -18.07
CA LEU A 90 23.69 3.85 -16.96
C LEU A 90 22.86 3.49 -15.74
N ILE A 91 23.05 2.28 -15.24
CA ILE A 91 22.21 1.67 -14.20
C ILE A 91 23.02 1.43 -12.96
N PHE A 92 22.49 1.91 -11.85
CA PHE A 92 23.08 1.87 -10.52
C PHE A 92 22.27 0.96 -9.62
N SER A 93 22.94 0.09 -8.87
CA SER A 93 22.32 -0.79 -7.87
C SER A 93 22.64 -0.30 -6.46
N ASP A 94 21.60 0.05 -5.69
CA ASP A 94 21.61 0.47 -4.28
C ASP A 94 22.42 1.75 -3.95
N GLU A 95 23.31 2.17 -4.84
CA GLU A 95 24.20 3.32 -4.71
C GLU A 95 24.24 4.11 -6.02
N ILE A 96 24.30 5.44 -5.96
CA ILE A 96 24.46 6.33 -7.11
C ILE A 96 25.77 7.10 -7.04
N ALA A 97 26.34 7.46 -8.18
CA ALA A 97 27.47 8.39 -8.22
C ALA A 97 27.00 9.86 -8.25
N ASP A 98 27.94 10.81 -8.20
CA ASP A 98 27.62 12.23 -8.39
C ASP A 98 27.04 12.49 -9.79
N GLU A 99 26.04 13.37 -9.88
CA GLU A 99 25.27 13.61 -11.10
C GLU A 99 26.14 14.11 -12.26
N ASN A 100 27.23 14.83 -11.97
CA ASN A 100 28.21 15.26 -12.96
C ASN A 100 28.97 14.06 -13.57
N LEU A 101 29.42 13.11 -12.75
CA LEU A 101 30.11 11.90 -13.23
C LEU A 101 29.17 10.99 -14.03
N ILE A 102 27.93 10.87 -13.56
CA ILE A 102 26.86 10.13 -14.24
C ILE A 102 26.64 10.73 -15.62
N LEU A 103 26.39 12.04 -15.72
CA LEU A 103 26.07 12.69 -16.99
C LEU A 103 27.24 12.62 -17.97
N ASN A 104 28.46 12.93 -17.53
CA ASN A 104 29.63 12.90 -18.39
C ASN A 104 29.88 11.49 -18.94
N SER A 105 29.78 10.47 -18.10
CA SER A 105 29.95 9.08 -18.52
C SER A 105 28.84 8.65 -19.48
N LEU A 106 27.58 8.98 -19.18
CA LEU A 106 26.44 8.68 -20.01
C LEU A 106 26.57 9.32 -21.40
N HIS A 107 26.95 10.60 -21.47
CA HIS A 107 27.18 11.32 -22.72
C HIS A 107 28.32 10.72 -23.53
N GLN A 108 29.48 10.50 -22.92
CA GLN A 108 30.65 9.96 -23.61
C GLN A 108 30.36 8.59 -24.22
N ILE A 109 29.80 7.69 -23.43
CA ILE A 109 29.42 6.35 -23.87
C ILE A 109 28.39 6.45 -25.00
N HIS A 110 27.33 7.25 -24.82
CA HIS A 110 26.27 7.38 -25.81
C HIS A 110 26.78 7.94 -27.14
N GLN A 111 27.60 8.99 -27.11
CA GLN A 111 28.15 9.61 -28.33
C GLN A 111 29.04 8.62 -29.08
N LYS A 112 29.91 7.89 -28.39
CA LYS A 112 30.76 6.87 -29.01
C LYS A 112 29.94 5.70 -29.57
N LEU A 113 28.96 5.23 -28.81
CA LEU A 113 28.05 4.17 -29.26
C LEU A 113 27.29 4.61 -30.52
N LYS A 114 26.77 5.84 -30.55
CA LYS A 114 26.09 6.41 -31.71
C LYS A 114 27.04 6.52 -32.90
N ASN A 115 28.20 7.13 -32.74
CA ASN A 115 29.17 7.31 -33.83
C ASN A 115 29.64 5.99 -34.46
N ASN A 116 29.78 4.94 -33.64
CA ASN A 116 30.21 3.64 -34.12
C ASN A 116 29.13 2.87 -34.89
N ASN A 117 27.85 3.19 -34.68
CA ASN A 117 26.72 2.35 -35.11
C ASN A 117 25.68 3.08 -35.97
N VAL A 118 25.78 4.41 -36.09
CA VAL A 118 24.86 5.26 -36.86
C VAL A 118 25.64 6.02 -37.91
N SER A 119 25.17 6.00 -39.15
CA SER A 119 25.71 6.80 -40.26
C SER A 119 24.58 7.53 -40.97
N ASN A 120 24.73 8.84 -41.18
CA ASN A 120 23.68 9.69 -41.76
C ASN A 120 22.32 9.56 -41.05
N ASN A 121 22.35 9.47 -39.71
CA ASN A 121 21.18 9.23 -38.85
C ASN A 121 20.48 7.87 -39.08
N VAL A 122 21.11 6.91 -39.76
CA VAL A 122 20.57 5.55 -39.97
C VAL A 122 21.42 4.53 -39.22
N LEU A 123 20.76 3.57 -38.54
CA LEU A 123 21.43 2.45 -37.89
C LEU A 123 22.08 1.51 -38.92
N ASN A 124 23.36 1.20 -38.71
CA ASN A 124 24.14 0.31 -39.60
C ASN A 124 23.99 -1.17 -39.26
N ILE A 125 23.38 -1.48 -38.12
CA ILE A 125 23.23 -2.81 -37.52
C ILE A 125 21.74 -3.11 -37.31
N ASN A 126 21.41 -4.40 -37.11
CA ASN A 126 20.01 -4.84 -37.02
C ASN A 126 19.61 -5.34 -35.63
N HIS A 127 20.54 -5.47 -34.68
CA HIS A 127 20.24 -5.89 -33.31
C HIS A 127 21.21 -5.26 -32.30
N SER A 128 20.74 -4.95 -31.08
CA SER A 128 21.59 -4.45 -29.98
C SER A 128 22.78 -5.34 -29.60
N LYS A 129 22.79 -6.64 -29.95
CA LYS A 129 23.93 -7.54 -29.69
C LYS A 129 25.07 -7.32 -30.67
N GLU A 130 24.78 -6.66 -31.79
CA GLU A 130 25.73 -6.34 -32.87
C GLU A 130 26.35 -4.95 -32.69
N PHE A 131 26.07 -4.25 -31.58
CA PHE A 131 26.69 -2.95 -31.33
C PHE A 131 28.21 -3.04 -31.40
N ASN A 132 28.81 -2.18 -32.20
CA ASN A 132 30.25 -1.97 -32.23
C ASN A 132 30.67 -1.18 -30.97
N LEU A 133 31.24 -1.90 -30.01
CA LEU A 133 31.67 -1.38 -28.70
C LEU A 133 33.11 -0.87 -28.68
N THR A 134 33.77 -0.75 -29.83
CA THR A 134 35.17 -0.32 -29.92
C THR A 134 35.34 1.08 -29.31
N ASN A 135 36.23 1.18 -28.31
CA ASN A 135 36.55 2.43 -27.60
C ASN A 135 35.36 3.15 -26.96
N VAL A 136 34.23 2.47 -26.71
CA VAL A 136 33.03 3.07 -26.10
C VAL A 136 33.28 3.49 -24.64
N PHE A 137 34.07 2.71 -23.90
CA PHE A 137 34.41 2.99 -22.50
C PHE A 137 35.80 3.61 -22.40
N ASP A 138 35.90 4.79 -21.78
CA ASP A 138 37.19 5.43 -21.49
C ASP A 138 37.82 4.90 -20.19
N GLN A 139 39.12 5.14 -20.02
CA GLN A 139 39.84 4.81 -18.78
C GLN A 139 39.20 5.48 -17.55
N ASP A 140 38.59 6.65 -17.75
CA ASP A 140 37.92 7.41 -16.70
C ASP A 140 36.56 6.84 -16.29
N PHE A 141 35.94 5.97 -17.09
CA PHE A 141 34.67 5.33 -16.72
C PHE A 141 34.80 4.51 -15.43
N GLU A 142 35.97 3.89 -15.18
CA GLU A 142 36.19 3.12 -13.96
C GLU A 142 36.19 4.00 -12.69
N LYS A 143 36.41 5.32 -12.81
CA LYS A 143 36.35 6.27 -11.68
C LYS A 143 34.96 6.38 -11.07
N ILE A 144 33.90 6.09 -11.83
CA ILE A 144 32.51 6.21 -11.36
C ILE A 144 32.17 5.22 -10.23
N LYS A 145 32.93 4.12 -10.12
CA LYS A 145 32.75 3.13 -9.05
C LYS A 145 33.29 3.59 -7.70
N TYR A 146 34.23 4.53 -7.67
CA TYR A 146 34.89 4.96 -6.44
C TYR A 146 34.22 6.18 -5.80
N ASN A 147 33.26 6.80 -6.49
CA ASN A 147 32.51 7.98 -6.03
C ASN A 147 31.01 7.65 -5.90
N SER A 148 30.66 6.47 -5.37
CA SER A 148 29.27 6.10 -5.12
C SER A 148 28.83 6.49 -3.70
N ARG A 149 27.56 6.89 -3.57
CA ARG A 149 26.87 7.14 -2.32
C ARG A 149 25.62 6.26 -2.25
N LYS A 150 25.26 5.80 -1.05
CA LYS A 150 24.00 5.09 -0.85
C LYS A 150 22.83 6.01 -1.15
N ILE A 151 21.81 5.45 -1.79
CA ILE A 151 20.58 6.16 -2.08
C ILE A 151 19.82 6.34 -0.77
N GLY A 152 19.30 7.55 -0.52
CA GLY A 152 18.45 7.85 0.64
C GLY A 152 17.11 7.10 0.58
N PHE A 153 16.22 7.39 1.53
CA PHE A 153 14.88 6.81 1.53
C PHE A 153 14.13 7.20 0.26
N ILE A 154 13.98 6.26 -0.67
CA ILE A 154 13.09 6.33 -1.82
C ILE A 154 11.99 5.29 -1.60
N ASP A 155 10.76 5.67 -1.91
CA ASP A 155 9.70 4.66 -2.04
C ASP A 155 9.91 3.87 -3.32
N TRP A 156 10.33 2.61 -3.14
CA TRP A 156 10.65 1.70 -4.22
C TRP A 156 9.42 0.98 -4.78
N GLN A 157 8.23 1.20 -4.21
CA GLN A 157 6.99 0.70 -4.79
C GLN A 157 6.72 1.36 -6.14
N SER A 158 6.38 0.56 -7.15
CA SER A 158 6.05 1.07 -8.48
C SER A 158 4.81 1.97 -8.37
N SER A 159 4.92 3.22 -8.81
CA SER A 159 3.77 4.11 -8.91
C SER A 159 3.05 4.01 -10.26
N ASP A 160 3.69 3.36 -11.25
CA ASP A 160 3.31 3.29 -12.67
C ASP A 160 3.03 4.66 -13.31
N LYS A 161 3.51 5.73 -12.68
CA LYS A 161 3.36 7.11 -13.14
C LYS A 161 4.63 7.59 -13.81
N ASN A 162 4.46 8.19 -14.99
CA ASN A 162 5.53 8.84 -15.72
C ASN A 162 5.26 10.35 -15.82
N LEU A 163 6.31 11.14 -15.74
CA LEU A 163 6.25 12.60 -15.81
C LEU A 163 7.25 13.09 -16.86
N VAL A 164 6.80 13.99 -17.73
CA VAL A 164 7.62 14.65 -18.74
C VAL A 164 7.83 16.10 -18.30
N ILE A 165 9.09 16.52 -18.28
CA ILE A 165 9.52 17.84 -17.85
C ILE A 165 10.10 18.56 -19.05
N PHE A 166 9.42 19.63 -19.46
CA PHE A 166 9.90 20.55 -20.48
C PHE A 166 10.82 21.60 -19.86
N THR A 167 11.96 21.82 -20.50
CA THR A 167 12.93 22.87 -20.16
C THR A 167 13.31 23.66 -21.40
N ASN A 168 13.61 24.95 -21.23
CA ASN A 168 14.05 25.79 -22.34
C ASN A 168 15.40 25.34 -22.94
N LYS A 169 16.21 24.60 -22.16
CA LYS A 169 17.54 24.15 -22.58
C LYS A 169 17.97 22.88 -21.85
N LEU A 170 18.48 21.89 -22.61
CA LEU A 170 19.16 20.70 -22.08
C LEU A 170 20.68 20.80 -22.23
N ASP A 171 21.30 21.76 -21.53
CA ASP A 171 22.76 21.78 -21.34
C ASP A 171 23.20 20.97 -20.12
N ASN A 172 24.51 20.74 -20.00
CA ASN A 172 25.05 19.85 -18.97
C ASN A 172 24.68 20.30 -17.55
N ASN A 173 24.75 21.60 -17.26
CA ASN A 173 24.43 22.14 -15.95
C ASN A 173 22.93 21.97 -15.64
N SER A 174 22.07 22.24 -16.62
CA SER A 174 20.62 22.09 -16.47
C SER A 174 20.24 20.64 -16.22
N ILE A 175 20.81 19.69 -16.97
CA ILE A 175 20.55 18.26 -16.80
C ILE A 175 21.03 17.77 -15.45
N GLN A 176 22.24 18.16 -15.02
CA GLN A 176 22.76 17.77 -13.71
C GLN A 176 21.84 18.23 -12.58
N ASN A 177 21.37 19.48 -12.65
CA ASN A 177 20.42 20.01 -11.68
C ASN A 177 19.07 19.26 -11.73
N LEU A 178 18.56 18.96 -12.93
CA LEU A 178 17.32 18.20 -13.11
C LEU A 178 17.44 16.77 -12.57
N PHE A 179 18.56 16.07 -12.82
CA PHE A 179 18.82 14.74 -12.25
C PHE A 179 18.88 14.77 -10.73
N LYS A 180 19.50 15.80 -10.14
CA LYS A 180 19.54 15.98 -8.69
C LYS A 180 18.14 16.17 -8.11
N LYS A 181 17.36 17.10 -8.67
CA LYS A 181 15.96 17.37 -8.26
C LYS A 181 15.06 16.17 -8.47
N ALA A 182 15.27 15.40 -9.52
CA ALA A 182 14.47 14.24 -9.85
C ALA A 182 14.51 13.17 -8.76
N LEU A 183 15.66 12.97 -8.10
CA LEU A 183 15.78 12.05 -6.97
C LEU A 183 14.82 12.39 -5.82
N GLU A 184 14.45 13.66 -5.64
CA GLU A 184 13.54 14.10 -4.57
C GLU A 184 12.07 13.77 -4.86
N ILE A 185 11.69 13.66 -6.14
CA ILE A 185 10.31 13.39 -6.56
C ILE A 185 10.10 11.97 -7.11
N LEU A 186 11.19 11.23 -7.36
CA LEU A 186 11.16 9.83 -7.77
C LEU A 186 10.26 8.97 -6.87
N PRO A 187 10.17 9.13 -5.53
CA PRO A 187 9.21 8.35 -4.75
C PRO A 187 7.75 8.45 -5.25
N LYS A 188 7.37 9.55 -5.92
CA LYS A 188 6.04 9.76 -6.51
C LYS A 188 5.90 9.21 -7.94
N TYR A 189 7.01 9.08 -8.70
CA TYR A 189 7.03 8.75 -10.12
C TYR A 189 8.06 7.67 -10.45
N ASP A 190 7.72 6.71 -11.30
CA ASP A 190 8.66 5.65 -11.67
C ASP A 190 9.69 6.12 -12.70
N THR A 191 9.25 6.92 -13.69
CA THR A 191 10.14 7.50 -14.71
C THR A 191 9.88 8.99 -14.90
N LEU A 192 10.97 9.76 -14.93
CA LEU A 192 10.98 11.17 -15.26
C LEU A 192 11.71 11.37 -16.58
N PHE A 193 11.07 12.00 -17.56
CA PHE A 193 11.64 12.35 -18.86
C PHE A 193 11.94 13.85 -18.91
N PHE A 194 13.06 14.24 -19.51
CA PHE A 194 13.46 15.63 -19.69
C PHE A 194 13.64 15.93 -21.17
N ILE A 195 12.99 17.00 -21.64
CA ILE A 195 12.93 17.40 -23.04
C ILE A 195 13.13 18.92 -23.19
N ASP A 196 13.75 19.36 -24.29
CA ASP A 196 13.80 20.77 -24.71
C ASP A 196 13.12 21.03 -26.07
N SER A 197 12.79 19.98 -26.80
CA SER A 197 12.10 20.10 -28.08
C SER A 197 10.62 20.45 -27.87
N LYS A 198 10.21 21.60 -28.42
CA LYS A 198 8.81 22.04 -28.42
C LYS A 198 7.91 21.05 -29.17
N GLU A 199 8.41 20.46 -30.25
CA GLU A 199 7.67 19.47 -31.04
C GLU A 199 7.35 18.23 -30.19
N ILE A 200 8.31 17.76 -29.38
CA ILE A 200 8.07 16.63 -28.47
C ILE A 200 7.08 17.02 -27.38
N ALA A 201 7.18 18.23 -26.82
CA ALA A 201 6.25 18.73 -25.80
C ALA A 201 4.82 18.83 -26.34
N GLU A 202 4.64 19.39 -27.54
CA GLU A 202 3.35 19.44 -28.23
C GLU A 202 2.80 18.04 -28.49
N PHE A 203 3.63 17.11 -28.96
CA PHE A 203 3.24 15.72 -29.16
C PHE A 203 2.75 15.06 -27.86
N VAL A 204 3.52 15.17 -26.78
CA VAL A 204 3.14 14.61 -25.46
C VAL A 204 1.82 15.22 -24.97
N SER A 205 1.68 16.54 -25.10
CA SER A 205 0.48 17.29 -24.73
C SER A 205 -0.76 16.88 -25.53
N GLN A 206 -0.60 16.63 -26.83
CA GLN A 206 -1.67 16.15 -27.71
C GLN A 206 -2.09 14.72 -27.37
N LYS A 207 -1.13 13.84 -27.06
CA LYS A 207 -1.39 12.42 -26.76
C LYS A 207 -1.99 12.21 -25.37
N ARG A 208 -1.67 13.07 -24.41
CA ARG A 208 -2.21 13.05 -23.03
C ARG A 208 -1.99 11.75 -22.25
N LEU A 209 -1.04 10.93 -22.68
CA LEU A 209 -0.69 9.68 -22.00
C LEU A 209 0.28 9.89 -20.85
N PHE A 210 1.17 10.88 -20.96
CA PHE A 210 2.05 11.32 -19.89
C PHE A 210 1.73 12.74 -19.48
N ARG A 211 1.90 13.03 -18.19
CA ARG A 211 1.75 14.39 -17.66
C ARG A 211 2.96 15.22 -18.07
N LEU A 212 2.72 16.37 -18.71
CA LEU A 212 3.74 17.34 -19.10
C LEU A 212 3.72 18.50 -18.11
N ILE A 213 4.89 18.90 -17.60
CA ILE A 213 5.07 20.08 -16.75
C ILE A 213 6.34 20.84 -17.14
N ASP A 214 6.42 22.10 -16.72
CA ASP A 214 7.64 22.91 -16.83
C ASP A 214 8.52 22.80 -15.58
N VAL A 215 9.78 23.25 -15.70
CA VAL A 215 10.75 23.25 -14.58
C VAL A 215 10.25 24.03 -13.36
N ASN A 216 9.53 25.14 -13.54
CA ASN A 216 9.00 25.92 -12.41
C ASN A 216 7.94 25.13 -11.63
N ILE A 217 7.06 24.42 -12.35
CA ILE A 217 6.02 23.57 -11.75
C ILE A 217 6.65 22.36 -11.06
N LEU A 218 7.78 21.85 -11.58
CA LEU A 218 8.53 20.78 -10.92
C LEU A 218 9.02 21.20 -9.52
N GLU A 219 9.50 22.43 -9.35
CA GLU A 219 9.93 22.93 -8.05
C GLU A 219 8.76 23.02 -7.06
N GLU A 220 7.62 23.54 -7.50
CA GLU A 220 6.40 23.56 -6.68
C GLU A 220 5.94 22.15 -6.31
N GLU A 221 6.01 21.21 -7.25
CA GLU A 221 5.61 19.81 -7.03
C GLU A 221 6.54 19.09 -6.05
N ILE A 222 7.85 19.36 -6.11
CA ILE A 222 8.82 18.89 -5.12
C ILE A 222 8.48 19.46 -3.74
N GLN A 223 8.25 20.77 -3.64
CA GLN A 223 7.95 21.42 -2.36
C GLN A 223 6.64 20.92 -1.72
N ASN A 224 5.61 20.74 -2.55
CA ASN A 224 4.33 20.17 -2.11
C ASN A 224 4.53 18.73 -1.63
N PHE A 225 5.27 17.91 -2.36
CA PHE A 225 5.55 16.54 -1.98
C PHE A 225 6.34 16.44 -0.67
N GLN A 226 7.35 17.29 -0.47
CA GLN A 226 8.08 17.35 0.80
C GLN A 226 7.17 17.77 1.97
N THR A 227 6.20 18.64 1.72
CA THR A 227 5.20 19.05 2.72
C THR A 227 4.24 17.90 3.05
N GLU A 228 3.78 17.15 2.05
CA GLU A 228 2.98 15.94 2.22
C GLU A 228 3.70 14.90 3.08
N ILE A 229 4.99 14.63 2.81
CA ILE A 229 5.81 13.72 3.61
C ILE A 229 5.90 14.20 5.06
N LYS A 230 6.20 15.48 5.29
CA LYS A 230 6.28 16.05 6.65
C LYS A 230 4.97 15.86 7.39
N GLN A 231 3.83 16.09 6.74
CA GLN A 231 2.52 15.90 7.35
C GLN A 231 2.25 14.42 7.67
N GLN A 232 2.61 13.50 6.77
CA GLN A 232 2.49 12.06 7.04
C GLN A 232 3.33 11.62 8.23
N VAL A 233 4.56 12.13 8.35
CA VAL A 233 5.43 11.86 9.50
C VAL A 233 4.80 12.36 10.79
N LEU A 234 4.30 13.60 10.81
CA LEU A 234 3.63 14.17 11.99
C LEU A 234 2.36 13.38 12.39
N ASN A 235 1.55 12.98 11.41
CA ASN A 235 0.37 12.16 11.66
C ASN A 235 0.75 10.78 12.22
N THR A 236 1.83 10.18 11.72
CA THR A 236 2.34 8.89 12.21
C THR A 236 2.87 9.02 13.64
N ILE A 237 3.63 10.08 13.94
CA ILE A 237 4.10 10.39 15.30
C ILE A 237 2.91 10.53 16.24
N SER A 238 1.91 11.34 15.90
CA SER A 238 0.71 11.52 16.72
C SER A 238 -0.04 10.20 16.95
N THR A 239 -0.13 9.34 15.94
CA THR A 239 -0.75 8.02 16.07
C THR A 239 0.01 7.13 17.05
N LEU A 240 1.34 7.11 16.96
CA LEU A 240 2.21 6.35 17.87
C LEU A 240 2.16 6.90 19.30
N GLU A 241 2.11 8.22 19.48
CA GLU A 241 1.94 8.87 20.79
C GLU A 241 0.59 8.50 21.44
N ASN A 242 -0.49 8.54 20.67
CA ASN A 242 -1.82 8.11 21.13
C ASN A 242 -1.84 6.62 21.52
N GLN A 243 -1.15 5.76 20.76
CA GLN A 243 -1.02 4.34 21.10
C GLN A 243 -0.22 4.14 22.38
N LYS A 244 0.88 4.88 22.56
CA LYS A 244 1.69 4.87 23.78
C LYS A 244 0.84 5.26 25.00
N GLU A 245 0.07 6.33 24.90
CA GLU A 245 -0.80 6.79 26.00
C GLU A 245 -1.87 5.75 26.36
N LYS A 246 -2.51 5.14 25.36
CA LYS A 246 -3.47 4.04 25.59
C LYS A 246 -2.85 2.88 26.35
N LEU A 247 -1.63 2.47 25.96
CA LEU A 247 -0.89 1.41 26.64
C LEU A 247 -0.52 1.80 28.08
N GLU A 248 -0.19 3.07 28.34
CA GLU A 248 0.09 3.53 29.70
C GLU A 248 -1.16 3.51 30.60
N ILE A 249 -2.32 3.90 30.07
CA ILE A 249 -3.60 3.83 30.78
C ILE A 249 -3.97 2.37 31.08
N GLU A 250 -3.86 1.49 30.09
CA GLU A 250 -4.12 0.06 30.24
C GLU A 250 -3.19 -0.56 31.30
N ARG A 251 -1.89 -0.25 31.25
CA ARG A 251 -0.92 -0.70 32.25
C ARG A 251 -1.31 -0.25 33.65
N LYS A 252 -1.68 1.02 33.85
CA LYS A 252 -2.11 1.55 35.16
C LYS A 252 -3.33 0.79 35.67
N LYS A 253 -4.34 0.60 34.83
CA LYS A 253 -5.56 -0.12 35.17
C LYS A 253 -5.27 -1.56 35.63
N ILE A 254 -4.46 -2.30 34.86
CA ILE A 254 -4.08 -3.67 35.20
C ILE A 254 -3.34 -3.71 36.54
N VAL A 255 -2.40 -2.80 36.77
CA VAL A 255 -1.64 -2.73 38.03
C VAL A 255 -2.56 -2.43 39.22
N ASP A 256 -3.50 -1.50 39.06
CA ASP A 256 -4.43 -1.15 40.14
C ASP A 256 -5.43 -2.27 40.44
N ASP A 257 -5.93 -2.97 39.41
CA ASP A 257 -6.80 -4.13 39.57
C ASP A 257 -6.08 -5.28 40.29
N LEU A 258 -4.82 -5.55 39.92
CA LEU A 258 -3.98 -6.55 40.61
C LEU A 258 -3.71 -6.16 42.06
N LYS A 259 -3.42 -4.88 42.36
CA LYS A 259 -3.23 -4.40 43.74
C LYS A 259 -4.48 -4.61 44.59
N LYS A 260 -5.67 -4.26 44.07
CA LYS A 260 -6.95 -4.49 44.75
C LYS A 260 -7.20 -5.98 45.00
N GLN A 261 -6.83 -6.83 44.04
CA GLN A 261 -6.95 -8.28 44.20
C GLN A 261 -6.00 -8.82 45.28
N ILE A 262 -4.76 -8.34 45.33
CA ILE A 262 -3.79 -8.67 46.38
C ILE A 262 -4.33 -8.26 47.75
N GLU A 263 -4.79 -7.02 47.90
CA GLU A 263 -5.33 -6.51 49.17
C GLU A 263 -6.55 -7.32 49.65
N SER A 264 -7.45 -7.70 48.73
CA SER A 264 -8.59 -8.56 49.05
C SER A 264 -8.15 -9.95 49.52
N ASN A 265 -7.13 -10.52 48.88
CA ASN A 265 -6.58 -11.83 49.25
C ASN A 265 -5.87 -11.78 50.60
N GLU A 266 -5.08 -10.74 50.88
CA GLU A 266 -4.42 -10.52 52.17
C GLU A 266 -5.44 -10.40 53.30
N LYS A 267 -6.54 -9.66 53.08
CA LYS A 267 -7.63 -9.56 54.05
C LYS A 267 -8.26 -10.93 54.35
N LYS A 268 -8.58 -11.71 53.31
CA LYS A 268 -9.12 -13.09 53.48
C LYS A 268 -8.13 -14.00 54.20
N GLN A 269 -6.84 -13.90 53.91
CA GLN A 269 -5.81 -14.67 54.60
C GLN A 269 -5.74 -14.33 56.08
N SER A 270 -5.83 -13.05 56.45
CA SER A 270 -5.86 -12.60 57.84
C SER A 270 -7.11 -13.11 58.58
N GLU A 271 -8.29 -13.04 57.96
CA GLU A 271 -9.53 -13.60 58.51
C GLU A 271 -9.43 -15.12 58.70
N ASN A 272 -8.86 -15.83 57.73
CA ASN A 272 -8.64 -17.28 57.83
C ASN A 272 -7.65 -17.64 58.93
N ALA A 273 -6.57 -16.87 59.11
CA ALA A 273 -5.61 -17.07 60.20
C ALA A 273 -6.29 -16.96 61.57
N LYS A 274 -7.14 -15.94 61.77
CA LYS A 274 -7.93 -15.79 63.01
C LYS A 274 -8.84 -17.00 63.27
N LYS A 275 -9.57 -17.47 62.25
CA LYS A 275 -10.43 -18.66 62.36
C LYS A 275 -9.64 -19.93 62.72
N ILE A 276 -8.43 -20.07 62.18
CA ILE A 276 -7.54 -21.20 62.50
C ILE A 276 -7.13 -21.14 63.98
N ASP A 277 -6.75 -19.98 64.49
CA ASP A 277 -6.32 -19.83 65.88
C ASP A 277 -7.49 -20.04 66.87
N GLU A 278 -8.69 -19.55 66.55
CA GLU A 278 -9.91 -19.85 67.31
C GLU A 278 -10.20 -21.36 67.32
N SER A 279 -10.08 -22.02 66.17
CA SER A 279 -10.30 -23.47 66.06
C SER A 279 -9.28 -24.26 66.88
N LYS A 280 -7.98 -23.89 66.87
CA LYS A 280 -6.95 -24.50 67.71
C LYS A 280 -7.27 -24.34 69.20
N ASN A 281 -7.72 -23.16 69.62
CA ASN A 281 -8.11 -22.91 71.00
C ASN A 281 -9.31 -23.78 71.41
N ASN A 282 -10.32 -23.93 70.53
CA ASN A 282 -11.46 -24.80 70.77
C ASN A 282 -11.06 -26.27 70.87
N VAL A 283 -10.14 -26.76 70.03
CA VAL A 283 -9.58 -28.12 70.13
C VAL A 283 -8.91 -28.34 71.49
N ASN A 284 -8.10 -27.38 71.95
CA ASN A 284 -7.46 -27.46 73.26
C ASN A 284 -8.49 -27.49 74.41
N LYS A 285 -9.54 -26.66 74.34
CA LYS A 285 -10.63 -26.67 75.33
C LYS A 285 -11.38 -28.00 75.36
N ILE A 286 -11.72 -28.56 74.20
CA ILE A 286 -12.35 -29.88 74.08
C ILE A 286 -11.42 -30.95 74.66
N SER A 287 -10.15 -30.96 74.28
CA SER A 287 -9.17 -31.93 74.78
C SER A 287 -9.07 -31.89 76.31
N ASN A 288 -8.96 -30.71 76.90
CA ASN A 288 -8.92 -30.52 78.35
C ASN A 288 -10.21 -30.97 79.05
N LEU A 289 -11.38 -30.69 78.45
CA LEU A 289 -12.68 -31.12 78.98
C LEU A 289 -12.79 -32.66 79.03
N TYR A 290 -12.40 -33.34 77.95
CA TYR A 290 -12.36 -34.81 77.91
C TYR A 290 -11.33 -35.38 78.89
N PHE A 291 -10.12 -34.80 78.97
CA PHE A 291 -9.08 -35.24 79.90
C PHE A 291 -9.54 -35.13 81.37
N ASN A 292 -10.13 -34.00 81.75
CA ASN A 292 -10.66 -33.77 83.09
C ASN A 292 -11.78 -34.75 83.43
N PHE A 293 -12.66 -35.04 82.47
CA PHE A 293 -13.75 -36.00 82.66
C PHE A 293 -13.24 -37.44 82.80
N LEU A 294 -12.24 -37.84 82.01
CA LEU A 294 -11.58 -39.14 82.16
C LEU A 294 -10.91 -39.29 83.53
N LYS A 295 -10.26 -38.24 84.05
CA LYS A 295 -9.72 -38.26 85.41
C LYS A 295 -10.81 -38.47 86.47
N LYS A 296 -12.02 -37.94 86.27
CA LYS A 296 -13.17 -38.20 87.15
C LYS A 296 -13.63 -39.66 87.11
N TYR A 297 -13.55 -40.33 85.96
CA TYR A 297 -13.77 -41.78 85.91
C TYR A 297 -12.81 -42.55 86.79
N ASP A 298 -11.51 -42.23 86.76
CA ASP A 298 -10.52 -42.88 87.61
C ASP A 298 -10.83 -42.65 89.10
N GLU A 299 -11.23 -41.43 89.48
CA GLU A 299 -11.67 -41.11 90.85
C GLU A 299 -12.89 -41.94 91.26
N PHE A 300 -13.89 -42.11 90.38
CA PHE A 300 -15.07 -42.94 90.67
C PHE A 300 -14.71 -44.42 90.80
N ILE A 301 -13.83 -44.94 89.94
CA ILE A 301 -13.34 -46.32 90.00
C ILE A 301 -12.59 -46.55 91.33
N GLN A 302 -11.74 -45.62 91.76
CA GLN A 302 -11.04 -45.71 93.05
C GLN A 302 -11.99 -45.67 94.25
N GLN A 303 -13.03 -44.82 94.19
CA GLN A 303 -14.05 -44.75 95.22
C GLN A 303 -14.86 -46.05 95.36
N LEU A 304 -15.17 -46.73 94.25
CA LEU A 304 -15.84 -48.04 94.29
C LEU A 304 -14.91 -49.14 94.83
N LYS A 305 -13.60 -49.07 94.54
CA LYS A 305 -12.59 -50.01 95.08
C LYS A 305 -12.31 -49.82 96.57
N SER A 306 -12.79 -48.74 97.19
CA SER A 306 -12.58 -48.40 98.61
C SER A 306 -13.85 -48.60 99.46
N ASP A 307 -14.73 -49.52 99.06
CA ASP A 307 -15.98 -49.90 99.75
C ASP A 307 -17.02 -48.77 99.93
N LYS A 308 -16.98 -47.71 99.11
CA LYS A 308 -18.08 -46.74 99.06
C LYS A 308 -19.35 -47.37 98.46
N LYS A 309 -20.51 -46.95 98.95
CA LYS A 309 -21.81 -47.43 98.46
C LYS A 309 -21.99 -47.10 96.97
N PRO A 310 -22.33 -48.08 96.12
CA PRO A 310 -22.49 -47.89 94.67
C PRO A 310 -23.46 -46.76 94.31
N ASP A 311 -24.55 -46.62 95.05
CA ASP A 311 -25.59 -45.61 94.80
C ASP A 311 -25.08 -44.17 94.95
N GLU A 312 -24.11 -43.94 95.85
CA GLU A 312 -23.54 -42.63 96.11
C GLU A 312 -22.59 -42.20 94.99
N VAL A 313 -21.74 -43.14 94.52
CA VAL A 313 -20.84 -42.91 93.39
C VAL A 313 -21.63 -42.72 92.08
N LEU A 314 -22.74 -43.46 91.90
CA LEU A 314 -23.59 -43.34 90.72
C LEU A 314 -24.28 -41.96 90.62
N ARG A 315 -24.69 -41.37 91.75
CA ARG A 315 -25.23 -40.00 91.80
C ARG A 315 -24.18 -38.97 91.36
N LEU A 316 -22.98 -39.03 91.94
CA LEU A 316 -21.87 -38.13 91.60
C LEU A 316 -21.44 -38.25 90.13
N TYR A 317 -21.46 -39.48 89.59
CA TYR A 317 -21.22 -39.72 88.18
C TYR A 317 -22.29 -39.05 87.30
N ASN A 318 -23.57 -39.22 87.61
CA ASN A 318 -24.65 -38.64 86.83
C ASN A 318 -24.60 -37.10 86.83
N ASP A 319 -24.25 -36.49 87.97
CA ASP A 319 -24.06 -35.03 88.06
C ASP A 319 -22.85 -34.56 87.25
N CYS A 320 -21.71 -35.26 87.34
CA CYS A 320 -20.53 -34.94 86.53
C CYS A 320 -20.80 -35.13 85.03
N LYS A 321 -21.55 -36.17 84.65
CA LYS A 321 -21.93 -36.44 83.26
C LYS A 321 -22.83 -35.34 82.71
N LYS A 322 -23.79 -34.85 83.51
CA LYS A 322 -24.65 -33.74 83.11
C LYS A 322 -23.85 -32.47 82.87
N ASN A 323 -22.94 -32.13 83.78
CA ASN A 323 -22.06 -30.96 83.63
C ASN A 323 -21.13 -31.09 82.41
N PHE A 324 -20.60 -32.29 82.14
CA PHE A 324 -19.78 -32.55 80.96
C PHE A 324 -20.57 -32.31 79.66
N GLU A 325 -21.79 -32.82 79.56
CA GLU A 325 -22.63 -32.62 78.37
C GLU A 325 -23.06 -31.16 78.19
N GLU A 326 -23.31 -30.42 79.28
CA GLU A 326 -23.60 -28.99 79.23
C GLU A 326 -22.40 -28.17 78.76
N GLU A 327 -21.20 -28.44 79.28
CA GLU A 327 -19.97 -27.76 78.85
C GLU A 327 -19.56 -28.14 77.42
N LYS A 328 -19.77 -29.40 77.02
CA LYS A 328 -19.55 -29.85 75.64
C LYS A 328 -20.47 -29.14 74.65
N ARG A 329 -21.73 -28.86 75.01
CA ARG A 329 -22.68 -28.12 74.16
C ARG A 329 -22.32 -26.65 73.97
N LYS A 330 -21.55 -26.06 74.89
CA LYS A 330 -21.07 -24.67 74.78
C LYS A 330 -19.85 -24.53 73.87
N LEU A 331 -19.20 -25.64 73.50
CA LEU A 331 -18.01 -25.62 72.65
C LEU A 331 -18.41 -25.73 71.18
N ASP A 332 -18.01 -24.73 70.41
CA ASP A 332 -18.33 -24.63 68.99
C ASP A 332 -17.39 -25.51 68.15
N TYR A 333 -17.95 -26.19 67.15
CA TYR A 333 -17.16 -27.07 66.27
C TYR A 333 -16.49 -26.26 65.15
N PRO A 334 -15.29 -26.66 64.69
CA PRO A 334 -14.61 -25.96 63.61
C PRO A 334 -15.49 -25.92 62.36
N THR A 335 -15.78 -24.71 61.86
CA THR A 335 -16.49 -24.50 60.58
C THR A 335 -15.51 -24.44 59.42
N GLN A 336 -15.99 -24.74 58.20
CA GLN A 336 -15.16 -24.69 56.99
C GLN A 336 -14.60 -23.27 56.78
N ILE A 337 -13.30 -23.22 56.47
CA ILE A 337 -12.58 -21.99 56.19
C ILE A 337 -12.98 -21.49 54.79
N SER A 338 -13.10 -20.18 54.61
CA SER A 338 -13.37 -19.57 53.32
C SER A 338 -12.24 -19.89 52.33
N SER A 339 -12.53 -20.61 51.26
CA SER A 339 -11.54 -20.91 50.22
C SER A 339 -11.34 -19.71 49.30
N LEU A 340 -10.12 -19.56 48.79
CA LEU A 340 -9.87 -18.69 47.65
C LEU A 340 -10.58 -19.31 46.45
N THR A 341 -11.67 -18.69 46.00
CA THR A 341 -12.28 -19.05 44.73
C THR A 341 -11.27 -18.75 43.63
N ASN A 342 -10.61 -19.79 43.13
CA ASN A 342 -9.97 -19.76 41.83
C ASN A 342 -11.09 -19.59 40.81
N ASN A 343 -11.48 -18.35 40.54
CA ASN A 343 -12.08 -18.05 39.26
C ASN A 343 -10.98 -18.30 38.22
N GLN A 344 -10.92 -19.55 37.73
CA GLN A 344 -10.44 -19.82 36.39
C GLN A 344 -11.41 -19.10 35.46
N ASN A 345 -11.19 -17.79 35.30
CA ASN A 345 -11.67 -17.09 34.14
C ASN A 345 -10.96 -17.75 32.97
N THR A 346 -11.64 -18.68 32.31
CA THR A 346 -11.37 -19.04 30.92
C THR A 346 -11.64 -17.81 30.06
N SER A 347 -10.79 -16.78 30.18
CA SER A 347 -10.65 -15.79 29.14
C SER A 347 -9.83 -16.47 28.04
N SER A 348 -10.54 -16.76 26.96
CA SER A 348 -9.96 -17.07 25.66
C SER A 348 -9.00 -15.93 25.24
N PHE A 349 -7.73 -16.06 25.60
CA PHE A 349 -6.65 -15.37 24.91
C PHE A 349 -6.23 -16.22 23.71
N PRO A 350 -6.27 -15.70 22.47
CA PRO A 350 -5.81 -16.40 21.30
C PRO A 350 -4.29 -16.24 21.20
N LEU A 351 -3.54 -17.08 21.88
CA LEU A 351 -2.14 -17.33 21.56
C LEU A 351 -1.93 -18.83 21.46
N GLN A 352 -2.18 -19.34 20.24
CA GLN A 352 -1.73 -20.66 19.82
C GLN A 352 -0.22 -20.75 19.98
N ARG A 353 0.21 -21.63 20.88
CA ARG A 353 1.53 -22.26 20.82
C ARG A 353 1.29 -23.73 20.53
N PRO A 354 1.81 -24.30 19.42
CA PRO A 354 1.56 -25.70 19.11
C PRO A 354 2.43 -26.57 20.03
N SER A 355 1.78 -27.30 20.93
CA SER A 355 2.39 -28.40 21.66
C SER A 355 2.07 -29.69 20.92
N PHE A 356 3.12 -30.29 20.36
CA PHE A 356 3.12 -31.64 19.80
C PHE A 356 2.94 -32.69 20.91
N ALA A 357 2.27 -33.80 20.55
CA ALA A 357 2.06 -35.05 21.30
C ALA A 357 1.15 -34.89 22.56
N GLU A 358 0.16 -35.74 22.83
CA GLU A 358 0.18 -37.21 22.70
C GLU A 358 -1.25 -37.77 22.70
N PHE A 359 -1.42 -38.92 22.06
CA PHE A 359 -2.65 -39.71 21.90
C PHE A 359 -3.33 -40.07 23.23
N SER A 360 -4.66 -40.02 23.28
CA SER A 360 -5.46 -41.22 23.62
C SER A 360 -6.93 -41.06 23.23
N ASN A 361 -7.50 -42.20 22.84
CA ASN A 361 -8.76 -42.39 22.16
C ASN A 361 -9.99 -42.01 22.99
N HIS A 362 -10.99 -41.39 22.36
CA HIS A 362 -12.39 -41.81 22.49
C HIS A 362 -13.25 -41.33 21.31
N THR A 363 -13.66 -42.33 20.51
CA THR A 363 -15.00 -42.58 19.96
C THR A 363 -15.72 -41.48 19.18
N GLU A 364 -15.73 -41.68 17.85
CA GLU A 364 -16.83 -41.61 16.86
C GLU A 364 -17.92 -40.53 16.90
N GLU A 365 -18.38 -40.15 15.70
CA GLU A 365 -19.42 -39.17 15.35
C GLU A 365 -19.02 -37.68 15.22
N LYS A 366 -17.98 -37.36 14.45
CA LYS A 366 -17.89 -36.02 13.82
C LYS A 366 -17.10 -35.92 12.50
N GLN A 367 -16.71 -37.05 11.90
CA GLN A 367 -15.83 -37.05 10.71
C GLN A 367 -16.53 -36.88 9.36
N SER A 368 -17.86 -37.01 9.25
CA SER A 368 -18.52 -37.02 7.92
C SER A 368 -18.69 -35.64 7.29
N LYS A 369 -18.89 -34.57 8.07
CA LYS A 369 -19.15 -33.22 7.51
C LYS A 369 -17.89 -32.54 6.98
N ASN A 370 -16.73 -32.78 7.59
CA ASN A 370 -15.47 -32.19 7.13
C ASN A 370 -14.94 -32.85 5.85
N ALA A 371 -15.18 -34.16 5.67
CA ALA A 371 -14.77 -34.87 4.46
C ALA A 371 -15.56 -34.40 3.23
N VAL A 372 -16.88 -34.18 3.37
CA VAL A 372 -17.73 -33.67 2.28
C VAL A 372 -17.31 -32.25 1.88
N PHE A 373 -17.00 -31.39 2.85
CA PHE A 373 -16.55 -30.02 2.57
C PHE A 373 -15.18 -29.97 1.87
N LEU A 374 -14.27 -30.87 2.25
CA LEU A 374 -12.97 -31.04 1.58
C LEU A 374 -13.13 -31.49 0.13
N ILE A 375 -14.01 -32.46 -0.12
CA ILE A 375 -14.29 -32.96 -1.47
C ILE A 375 -14.91 -31.87 -2.34
N ILE A 376 -15.90 -31.13 -1.82
CA ILE A 376 -16.53 -30.02 -2.55
C ILE A 376 -15.50 -28.92 -2.86
N SER A 377 -14.66 -28.55 -1.89
CA SER A 377 -13.63 -27.52 -2.08
C SER A 377 -12.56 -27.93 -3.11
N PHE A 378 -12.21 -29.22 -3.14
CA PHE A 378 -11.27 -29.77 -4.11
C PHE A 378 -11.85 -29.76 -5.54
N VAL A 379 -13.12 -30.17 -5.69
CA VAL A 379 -13.82 -30.13 -6.99
C VAL A 379 -13.98 -28.70 -7.50
N LEU A 380 -14.31 -27.74 -6.61
CA LEU A 380 -14.45 -26.33 -6.99
C LEU A 380 -13.12 -25.74 -7.50
N ASN A 381 -12.01 -26.11 -6.88
CA ASN A 381 -10.68 -25.65 -7.30
C ASN A 381 -10.29 -26.17 -8.69
N ILE A 382 -10.59 -27.44 -8.98
CA ILE A 382 -10.33 -28.02 -10.32
C ILE A 382 -11.17 -27.30 -11.39
N LEU A 383 -12.44 -27.00 -11.08
CA LEU A 383 -13.32 -26.25 -11.97
C LEU A 383 -12.81 -24.82 -12.23
N LEU A 384 -12.26 -24.16 -11.20
CA LEU A 384 -11.71 -22.81 -11.31
C LEU A 384 -10.43 -22.77 -12.16
N ILE A 385 -9.55 -23.75 -11.97
CA ILE A 385 -8.35 -23.93 -12.81
C ILE A 385 -8.74 -24.22 -14.25
N GLY A 386 -9.74 -25.08 -14.47
CA GLY A 386 -10.28 -25.36 -15.81
C GLY A 386 -10.85 -24.12 -16.50
N ALA A 387 -11.60 -23.28 -15.77
CA ALA A 387 -12.14 -22.03 -16.29
C ALA A 387 -11.05 -21.00 -16.64
N LEU A 388 -9.99 -20.90 -15.83
CA LEU A 388 -8.83 -20.04 -16.11
C LEU A 388 -8.07 -20.49 -17.37
N ILE A 389 -7.87 -21.79 -17.54
CA ILE A 389 -7.24 -22.35 -18.75
C ILE A 389 -8.11 -22.11 -19.98
N PHE A 390 -9.43 -22.26 -19.85
CA PHE A 390 -10.37 -22.00 -20.94
C PHE A 390 -10.38 -20.51 -21.35
N PHE A 391 -10.43 -19.59 -20.38
CA PHE A 391 -10.41 -18.15 -20.66
C PHE A 391 -9.09 -17.69 -21.29
N THR A 392 -7.96 -18.25 -20.87
CA THR A 392 -6.65 -17.89 -21.44
C THR A 392 -6.45 -18.46 -22.85
N MET A 393 -7.02 -19.62 -23.19
CA MET A 393 -6.90 -20.18 -24.54
C MET A 393 -7.93 -19.64 -25.55
N PHE A 394 -9.12 -19.24 -25.13
CA PHE A 394 -10.21 -18.92 -26.07
C PHE A 394 -10.58 -17.43 -26.16
N TYR A 395 -10.05 -16.56 -25.30
CA TYR A 395 -10.42 -15.13 -25.29
C TYR A 395 -9.42 -14.19 -25.97
N GLU A 396 -8.46 -14.72 -26.75
CA GLU A 396 -7.49 -13.92 -27.49
C GLU A 396 -7.75 -13.98 -29.00
N LYS A 397 -8.87 -13.36 -29.44
CA LYS A 397 -9.03 -12.98 -30.86
C LYS A 397 -10.02 -11.83 -31.01
N GLU A 398 -9.47 -10.64 -31.22
CA GLU A 398 -9.75 -9.73 -32.35
C GLU A 398 -9.23 -8.32 -32.02
N LYS A 399 -8.12 -7.90 -32.64
CA LYS A 399 -7.78 -6.48 -32.80
C LYS A 399 -7.93 -6.14 -34.28
N LYS A 400 -9.00 -5.41 -34.62
CA LYS A 400 -9.15 -4.75 -35.93
C LYS A 400 -8.31 -3.47 -35.92
N GLN A 401 -7.53 -3.29 -36.99
CA GLN A 401 -6.78 -2.07 -37.30
C GLN A 401 -7.74 -0.94 -37.70
N GLU A 402 -7.58 0.23 -37.09
CA GLU A 402 -8.11 1.49 -37.62
C GLU A 402 -6.97 2.27 -38.31
N VAL A 403 -7.26 2.71 -39.53
CA VAL A 403 -6.41 3.51 -40.42
C VAL A 403 -6.65 4.99 -40.12
N ILE A 404 -5.58 5.76 -39.95
CA ILE A 404 -5.63 7.23 -39.78
C ILE A 404 -5.16 7.89 -41.09
N PRO A 405 -5.90 8.87 -41.65
CA PRO A 405 -5.37 9.72 -42.72
C PRO A 405 -4.66 10.97 -42.19
N ASP A 406 -3.70 11.35 -43.01
CA ASP A 406 -2.65 12.36 -42.95
C ASP A 406 -3.16 13.82 -42.82
N VAL A 407 -2.49 14.67 -42.02
CA VAL A 407 -2.67 16.13 -42.05
C VAL A 407 -1.33 16.83 -41.83
N SER A 408 -0.96 17.66 -42.82
CA SER A 408 0.21 18.57 -42.82
C SER A 408 -0.10 19.93 -42.16
N PRO A 409 0.93 20.70 -41.76
CA PRO A 409 0.86 21.66 -40.65
C PRO A 409 0.76 23.13 -41.09
N VAL A 410 0.15 24.00 -40.26
CA VAL A 410 0.28 25.47 -40.40
C VAL A 410 0.30 26.17 -39.03
N SER A 411 1.43 26.85 -38.81
CA SER A 411 1.72 28.16 -38.16
C SER A 411 1.02 28.62 -36.88
N GLN A 412 1.87 28.98 -35.90
CA GLN A 412 1.56 29.69 -34.65
C GLN A 412 1.46 31.21 -34.86
N GLU A 413 0.49 31.86 -34.22
CA GLU A 413 0.60 33.25 -33.75
C GLU A 413 0.01 33.38 -32.33
N THR A 414 0.80 34.00 -31.45
CA THR A 414 0.55 34.38 -30.06
C THR A 414 -0.17 35.72 -29.95
N VAL A 415 -1.23 35.85 -29.14
CA VAL A 415 -1.46 37.01 -28.22
C VAL A 415 -2.35 36.61 -27.02
N THR A 416 -1.91 37.07 -25.85
CA THR A 416 -2.51 37.16 -24.50
C THR A 416 -3.90 37.82 -24.39
N ASN A 417 -4.74 37.37 -23.44
CA ASN A 417 -5.16 38.20 -22.29
C ASN A 417 -6.09 37.50 -21.28
N GLU A 418 -5.74 37.78 -20.02
CA GLU A 418 -6.52 38.07 -18.82
C GLU A 418 -7.54 37.06 -18.25
N VAL A 419 -7.11 36.57 -17.08
CA VAL A 419 -7.83 35.80 -16.07
C VAL A 419 -8.77 36.72 -15.29
N SER A 420 -10.01 36.28 -15.08
CA SER A 420 -10.85 36.75 -13.99
C SER A 420 -10.87 35.68 -12.89
N GLU A 421 -10.30 36.01 -11.74
CA GLU A 421 -10.38 35.25 -10.49
C GLU A 421 -11.78 35.37 -9.87
N LYS A 422 -12.39 34.24 -9.51
CA LYS A 422 -12.78 33.92 -8.12
C LYS A 422 -13.43 32.54 -7.96
N ASP A 423 -13.07 31.91 -6.84
CA ASP A 423 -13.74 30.88 -6.05
C ASP A 423 -13.84 29.43 -6.57
N SER A 424 -12.88 28.59 -6.15
CA SER A 424 -13.06 27.63 -5.04
C SER A 424 -11.95 26.57 -5.04
N LEU A 425 -11.41 26.27 -3.85
CA LEU A 425 -10.46 25.18 -3.62
C LEU A 425 -11.07 23.88 -4.14
N TRP A 426 -10.61 23.36 -5.27
CA TRP A 426 -10.59 21.94 -5.72
C TRP A 426 -10.30 21.97 -7.23
N LYS A 427 -9.04 21.73 -7.63
CA LYS A 427 -8.65 21.70 -9.05
C LYS A 427 -9.25 20.45 -9.71
N SER A 428 -10.12 20.66 -10.71
CA SER A 428 -10.62 19.61 -11.60
C SER A 428 -9.44 18.80 -12.16
N LYS A 429 -9.60 17.48 -12.22
CA LYS A 429 -8.59 16.56 -12.79
C LYS A 429 -8.77 16.35 -14.29
N LEU A 430 -9.84 16.90 -14.87
CA LEU A 430 -10.13 16.81 -16.29
C LEU A 430 -9.13 17.62 -17.13
N ASN A 431 -8.68 17.03 -18.23
CA ASN A 431 -7.81 17.64 -19.21
C ASN A 431 -8.40 17.52 -20.64
N PRO A 432 -8.76 18.62 -21.31
CA PRO A 432 -8.61 20.01 -20.87
C PRO A 432 -9.60 20.32 -19.76
N LEU A 433 -9.33 21.38 -19.00
CA LEU A 433 -10.30 21.89 -18.03
C LEU A 433 -11.59 22.29 -18.77
N PRO A 434 -12.77 21.91 -18.28
CA PRO A 434 -14.04 22.35 -18.84
C PRO A 434 -14.09 23.87 -18.92
N ASN A 435 -14.29 24.43 -20.12
CA ASN A 435 -14.35 25.88 -20.35
C ASN A 435 -15.79 26.39 -20.51
N LYS A 436 -16.78 25.48 -20.46
CA LYS A 436 -18.20 25.80 -20.55
C LYS A 436 -19.02 24.70 -19.86
N MET A 437 -20.23 25.03 -19.44
CA MET A 437 -21.22 24.04 -18.98
C MET A 437 -22.33 23.93 -20.02
N ALA A 438 -22.80 22.71 -20.30
CA ALA A 438 -23.97 22.52 -21.17
C ALA A 438 -25.23 22.99 -20.42
N LEU A 439 -25.59 24.26 -20.60
CA LEU A 439 -26.65 24.94 -19.83
C LEU A 439 -28.05 24.88 -20.48
N ASN A 440 -28.19 24.62 -21.79
CA ASN A 440 -29.48 24.65 -22.50
C ASN A 440 -29.75 23.39 -23.34
N GLU A 441 -31.03 23.13 -23.63
CA GLU A 441 -31.61 21.93 -24.24
C GLU A 441 -30.87 21.38 -25.47
N GLU A 442 -30.20 22.22 -26.27
CA GLU A 442 -29.45 21.79 -27.46
C GLU A 442 -28.23 20.90 -27.16
N ASN A 443 -27.59 21.05 -25.99
CA ASN A 443 -26.45 20.22 -25.56
C ASN A 443 -26.81 19.31 -24.37
N LYS A 444 -28.02 19.44 -23.84
CA LYS A 444 -28.55 18.61 -22.75
C LYS A 444 -29.36 17.42 -23.27
N ASN A 445 -29.02 16.91 -24.46
CA ASN A 445 -29.73 15.83 -25.17
C ASN A 445 -29.54 14.45 -24.49
N LEU A 446 -29.53 14.44 -23.16
CA LEU A 446 -29.72 13.28 -22.31
C LEU A 446 -31.20 12.92 -22.33
N ASP A 447 -31.47 11.70 -22.72
CA ASP A 447 -32.79 11.11 -22.55
C ASP A 447 -32.98 10.78 -21.06
N LEU A 448 -33.32 11.79 -20.26
CA LEU A 448 -33.55 11.67 -18.81
C LEU A 448 -34.64 10.65 -18.47
N ASN A 449 -35.44 10.20 -19.45
CA ASN A 449 -36.41 9.12 -19.26
C ASN A 449 -35.76 7.73 -19.21
N LYS A 450 -34.51 7.58 -19.66
CA LYS A 450 -33.72 6.35 -19.50
C LYS A 450 -33.03 6.23 -18.14
N LEU A 451 -32.93 7.34 -17.41
CA LEU A 451 -32.38 7.36 -16.05
C LEU A 451 -33.50 7.05 -15.06
N THR A 452 -33.28 6.04 -14.23
CA THR A 452 -34.19 5.70 -13.13
C THR A 452 -33.61 6.26 -11.83
N ASP A 453 -34.37 7.13 -11.17
CA ASP A 453 -34.00 7.70 -9.89
C ASP A 453 -33.72 6.57 -8.86
N SER A 454 -32.76 6.81 -7.96
CA SER A 454 -32.35 5.90 -6.88
C SER A 454 -31.76 4.53 -7.30
N THR A 455 -31.48 4.32 -8.59
CA THR A 455 -30.90 3.06 -9.09
C THR A 455 -29.78 3.25 -10.10
N THR A 456 -29.73 4.39 -10.81
CA THR A 456 -28.72 4.62 -11.84
C THR A 456 -27.42 5.14 -11.22
N HIS A 457 -26.30 4.44 -11.47
CA HIS A 457 -24.99 4.83 -10.98
C HIS A 457 -24.32 5.87 -11.90
N VAL A 458 -23.43 6.69 -11.35
CA VAL A 458 -22.78 7.78 -12.11
C VAL A 458 -22.10 7.32 -13.40
N GLU A 459 -21.51 6.12 -13.45
CA GLU A 459 -20.81 5.63 -14.64
C GLU A 459 -21.79 5.34 -15.79
N GLU A 460 -23.01 4.89 -15.49
CA GLU A 460 -24.07 4.69 -16.48
C GLU A 460 -24.52 6.04 -17.07
N ILE A 461 -24.60 7.07 -16.23
CA ILE A 461 -24.91 8.44 -16.65
C ILE A 461 -23.78 8.99 -17.53
N VAL A 462 -22.51 8.80 -17.15
CA VAL A 462 -21.37 9.22 -17.98
C VAL A 462 -21.36 8.52 -19.33
N ASN A 463 -21.66 7.21 -19.38
CA ASN A 463 -21.79 6.48 -20.64
C ASN A 463 -22.92 7.05 -21.51
N LEU A 464 -24.08 7.36 -20.91
CA LEU A 464 -25.20 7.98 -21.63
C LEU A 464 -24.84 9.39 -22.15
N ILE A 465 -24.13 10.20 -21.36
CA ILE A 465 -23.60 11.51 -21.78
C ILE A 465 -22.72 11.34 -23.01
N PHE A 466 -21.81 10.37 -22.98
CA PHE A 466 -20.85 10.13 -24.06
C PHE A 466 -21.51 9.59 -25.32
N GLU A 467 -22.53 8.73 -25.19
CA GLU A 467 -23.31 8.26 -26.33
C GLU A 467 -24.05 9.39 -27.04
N LYS A 468 -24.59 10.34 -26.28
CA LYS A 468 -25.41 11.42 -26.82
C LYS A 468 -24.61 12.65 -27.24
N ASN A 469 -23.45 12.89 -26.64
CA ASN A 469 -22.62 14.05 -26.90
C ASN A 469 -21.26 13.63 -27.42
N LYS A 470 -21.14 13.50 -28.75
CA LYS A 470 -19.89 13.13 -29.42
C LYS A 470 -18.73 14.07 -29.05
N ILE A 471 -18.99 15.36 -28.91
CA ILE A 471 -17.96 16.35 -28.53
C ILE A 471 -17.44 16.09 -27.11
N ILE A 472 -18.32 15.79 -26.14
CA ILE A 472 -17.92 15.45 -24.77
C ILE A 472 -17.13 14.13 -24.78
N LYS A 473 -17.64 13.12 -25.50
CA LYS A 473 -17.00 11.83 -25.64
C LYS A 473 -15.60 11.95 -26.23
N ASP A 474 -15.44 12.64 -27.35
CA ASP A 474 -14.15 12.78 -28.03
C ASP A 474 -13.09 13.43 -27.12
N VAL A 475 -13.51 14.31 -26.20
CA VAL A 475 -12.61 15.01 -25.27
C VAL A 475 -12.32 14.20 -24.00
N TYR A 476 -13.32 13.53 -23.43
CA TYR A 476 -13.24 12.93 -22.08
C TYR A 476 -13.43 11.40 -22.03
N GLN A 477 -13.56 10.70 -23.17
CA GLN A 477 -13.78 9.24 -23.19
C GLN A 477 -12.73 8.41 -22.46
N PHE A 478 -11.50 8.91 -22.36
CA PHE A 478 -10.39 8.24 -21.66
C PHE A 478 -10.23 8.71 -20.20
N GLN A 479 -11.07 9.63 -19.74
CA GLN A 479 -11.07 10.21 -18.39
C GLN A 479 -12.42 9.96 -17.70
N LYS A 480 -13.05 8.80 -17.94
CA LYS A 480 -14.40 8.49 -17.43
C LYS A 480 -14.54 8.66 -15.92
N ASN A 481 -13.55 8.20 -15.16
CA ASN A 481 -13.60 8.25 -13.70
C ASN A 481 -13.45 9.69 -13.19
N ASP A 482 -12.50 10.44 -13.74
CA ASP A 482 -12.31 11.85 -13.39
C ASP A 482 -13.52 12.69 -13.84
N TYR A 483 -14.14 12.35 -14.96
CA TYR A 483 -15.37 12.99 -15.46
C TYR A 483 -16.57 12.68 -14.56
N ALA A 484 -16.70 11.46 -14.05
CA ALA A 484 -17.73 11.09 -13.09
C ALA A 484 -17.59 11.88 -11.78
N ASP A 485 -16.36 12.00 -11.27
CA ASP A 485 -16.08 12.75 -10.04
C ASP A 485 -16.38 14.26 -10.20
N ASP A 486 -15.98 14.85 -11.33
CA ASP A 486 -16.31 16.24 -11.64
C ASP A 486 -17.81 16.45 -11.89
N LEU A 487 -18.50 15.49 -12.52
CA LEU A 487 -19.95 15.54 -12.74
C LEU A 487 -20.73 15.52 -11.41
N ILE A 488 -20.32 14.68 -10.45
CA ILE A 488 -20.90 14.66 -9.10
C ILE A 488 -20.66 15.98 -8.39
N LYS A 489 -19.43 16.50 -8.49
CA LYS A 489 -19.03 17.74 -7.80
C LYS A 489 -19.75 18.97 -8.34
N GLU A 490 -20.01 19.02 -9.63
CA GLU A 490 -20.79 20.11 -10.24
C GLU A 490 -22.30 19.97 -9.96
N ASN A 491 -22.77 18.79 -9.55
CA ASN A 491 -24.18 18.49 -9.27
C ASN A 491 -24.34 17.74 -7.94
N ILE A 492 -23.80 18.28 -6.84
CA ILE A 492 -23.77 17.61 -5.53
C ILE A 492 -25.17 17.14 -5.10
N ASP A 493 -26.19 17.95 -5.36
CA ASP A 493 -27.57 17.64 -4.95
C ASP A 493 -28.24 16.55 -5.80
N ALA A 494 -27.64 16.16 -6.94
CA ALA A 494 -28.18 15.13 -7.82
C ALA A 494 -27.77 13.71 -7.41
N PHE A 495 -26.73 13.55 -6.60
CA PHE A 495 -26.14 12.24 -6.27
C PHE A 495 -26.10 11.97 -4.76
N ASP A 496 -26.20 10.70 -4.37
CA ASP A 496 -26.02 10.28 -2.98
C ASP A 496 -24.55 9.97 -2.66
N SER A 497 -24.27 9.65 -1.39
CA SER A 497 -22.94 9.29 -0.92
C SER A 497 -22.36 8.01 -1.55
N LYS A 498 -23.18 7.24 -2.27
CA LYS A 498 -22.80 6.05 -3.02
C LYS A 498 -22.68 6.31 -4.52
N LYS A 499 -22.71 7.57 -4.96
CA LYS A 499 -22.63 7.98 -6.38
C LYS A 499 -23.82 7.50 -7.23
N VAL A 500 -24.98 7.31 -6.60
CA VAL A 500 -26.26 6.96 -7.25
C VAL A 500 -27.10 8.22 -7.43
N LEU A 501 -27.76 8.34 -8.58
CA LEU A 501 -28.61 9.48 -8.90
C LEU A 501 -29.87 9.50 -8.00
N ILE A 502 -30.06 10.56 -7.22
CA ILE A 502 -31.24 10.75 -6.36
C ILE A 502 -32.39 11.34 -7.18
N ARG A 503 -32.08 12.36 -7.99
CA ARG A 503 -33.05 13.15 -8.74
C ARG A 503 -32.47 13.64 -10.06
N LYS A 504 -32.99 13.14 -11.16
CA LYS A 504 -32.55 13.50 -12.52
C LYS A 504 -32.76 14.97 -12.90
N ASP A 505 -33.73 15.66 -12.29
CA ASP A 505 -34.01 17.08 -12.50
C ASP A 505 -32.91 18.01 -11.96
N LEU A 506 -32.07 17.50 -11.05
CA LEU A 506 -30.95 18.24 -10.45
C LEU A 506 -29.63 18.10 -11.21
N LEU A 507 -29.59 17.28 -12.27
CA LEU A 507 -28.44 17.16 -13.16
C LEU A 507 -28.44 18.34 -14.15
N LEU A 508 -27.92 19.49 -13.70
CA LEU A 508 -27.99 20.76 -14.42
C LEU A 508 -26.67 21.17 -15.07
N LYS A 509 -25.53 20.79 -14.48
CA LYS A 509 -24.19 21.21 -14.92
C LYS A 509 -23.43 20.04 -15.49
N ILE A 510 -23.43 19.90 -16.81
CA ILE A 510 -22.63 18.87 -17.48
C ILE A 510 -21.34 19.52 -17.99
N PRO A 511 -20.15 19.11 -17.47
CA PRO A 511 -18.87 19.68 -17.87
C PRO A 511 -18.61 19.48 -19.37
N PHE A 512 -18.27 20.58 -20.05
CA PHE A 512 -18.10 20.63 -21.50
C PHE A 512 -16.83 21.41 -21.88
N TYR A 513 -16.22 21.04 -23.00
CA TYR A 513 -15.13 21.80 -23.59
C TYR A 513 -15.45 22.14 -25.05
N LEU A 514 -15.69 23.41 -25.32
CA LEU A 514 -15.81 23.89 -26.69
C LEU A 514 -14.41 24.26 -27.20
N LYS A 515 -13.96 23.57 -28.25
CA LYS A 515 -12.85 24.11 -29.06
C LYS A 515 -13.35 25.42 -29.68
N PRO A 516 -12.61 26.54 -29.61
CA PRO A 516 -13.02 27.76 -30.30
C PRO A 516 -13.17 27.47 -31.80
N SER A 517 -14.40 27.59 -32.30
CA SER A 517 -14.74 27.40 -33.71
C SER A 517 -14.59 28.71 -34.47
N ASP A 518 -13.92 28.65 -35.62
CA ASP A 518 -13.83 29.72 -36.62
C ASP A 518 -15.19 30.37 -36.86
N LYS A 519 -15.32 31.67 -36.57
CA LYS A 519 -16.50 32.44 -36.95
C LYS A 519 -16.25 33.13 -38.28
N ASN A 520 -17.03 32.66 -39.25
CA ASN A 520 -17.45 33.34 -40.48
C ASN A 520 -17.55 34.87 -40.29
N VAL A 521 -16.87 35.60 -41.16
CA VAL A 521 -17.08 37.02 -41.43
C VAL A 521 -17.65 37.11 -42.85
N PRO A 522 -18.78 37.79 -43.11
CA PRO A 522 -19.09 38.27 -44.46
C PRO A 522 -18.07 39.31 -44.92
#